data_AF-A0AA47M0D6-F1
#
_entry.id   AF-A0AA47M0D6-F1
#
_cell.length_a   1.000
_cell.length_b   1.000
_cell.length_c   1.000
_cell.angle_alpha   90.00
_cell.angle_beta   90.00
_cell.angle_gamma   90.00
#
_symmetry.space_group_name_H-M   'P 1'
#
loop_
_entity.id
_entity.type
_entity.pdbx_description
1 polymer ?
#
loop_
_entity_poly.entity_id
_entity_poly.type
_entity_poly.pdbx_seq_one_letter_code
_entity_poly.pdbx_strand_id
1 'polypeptide(L)'
;MLQVPMVTSSTVAIVNVHIQGESDVMNKKTKILIAPPSFIHLIQTDKPLYKPGQTVQFRIVSMDTGFIPFNRVYKTVELQDPNKNRIAQWLDQSALHSSQRYP
;
A
#
# COMPACT_ATOMS: atom_id res chain seq x y z
N MET A 1 -5.59 23.27 3.23
CA MET A 1 -4.36 22.56 3.69
C MET A 1 -3.49 22.24 2.49
N LEU A 2 -2.17 22.18 2.66
CA LEU A 2 -1.23 21.84 1.59
C LEU A 2 -1.31 20.32 1.31
N GLN A 3 -1.58 19.92 0.07
CA GLN A 3 -1.55 18.52 -0.35
C GLN A 3 -0.31 18.25 -1.20
N VAL A 4 0.42 17.18 -0.89
CA VAL A 4 1.62 16.75 -1.64
C VAL A 4 1.19 15.77 -2.75
N PRO A 5 1.69 15.91 -3.99
CA PRO A 5 1.34 14.99 -5.06
C PRO A 5 1.82 13.57 -4.78
N MET A 6 1.03 12.58 -5.21
CA MET A 6 1.44 11.18 -5.16
C MET A 6 2.51 10.91 -6.22
N VAL A 7 3.63 10.34 -5.79
CA VAL A 7 4.76 9.94 -6.66
C VAL A 7 4.95 8.43 -6.63
N THR A 8 5.41 7.86 -7.74
CA THR A 8 5.70 6.42 -7.86
C THR A 8 7.13 6.07 -7.49
N SER A 9 8.03 7.05 -7.50
CA SER A 9 9.43 6.93 -7.08
C SER A 9 9.87 8.19 -6.33
N SER A 10 10.92 8.05 -5.51
CA SER A 10 11.49 9.17 -4.76
C SER A 10 11.91 10.29 -5.70
N THR A 11 11.29 11.46 -5.54
CA THR A 11 11.43 12.59 -6.46
C THR A 11 11.90 13.81 -5.70
N VAL A 12 12.92 14.50 -6.21
CA VAL A 12 13.38 15.78 -5.64
C VAL A 12 12.50 16.90 -6.18
N ALA A 13 11.92 17.70 -5.28
CA ALA A 13 11.11 18.87 -5.62
C ALA A 13 11.66 20.13 -4.96
N ILE A 14 11.20 21.30 -5.41
CA ILE A 14 11.54 22.59 -4.82
C ILE A 14 10.26 23.22 -4.27
N VAL A 15 10.26 23.54 -2.98
CA VAL A 15 9.21 24.34 -2.36
C VAL A 15 9.64 25.81 -2.41
N ASN A 16 8.78 26.65 -3.01
CA ASN A 16 8.94 28.09 -3.00
C ASN A 16 7.96 28.66 -1.97
N VAL A 17 8.48 29.29 -0.92
CA VAL A 17 7.70 29.99 0.10
C VAL A 17 7.76 31.48 -0.19
N HIS A 18 6.61 32.08 -0.48
CA HIS A 18 6.43 33.52 -0.65
C HIS A 18 5.60 34.04 0.51
N ILE A 19 6.14 34.99 1.27
CA ILE A 19 5.45 35.65 2.38
C ILE A 19 5.38 37.13 2.05
N GLN A 20 4.17 37.69 2.11
CA GLN A 20 3.92 39.10 1.88
C GLN A 20 3.30 39.69 3.15
N GLY A 21 4.04 40.59 3.78
CA GLY A 21 3.56 41.46 4.85
C GLY A 21 3.14 42.82 4.29
N GLU A 22 2.81 43.74 5.20
CA GLU A 22 2.38 45.10 4.86
C GLU A 22 3.52 45.95 4.28
N SER A 23 4.72 45.83 4.83
CA SER A 23 5.93 46.54 4.41
C SER A 23 6.98 45.67 3.71
N ASP A 24 6.92 44.35 3.92
CA ASP A 24 8.01 43.44 3.57
C ASP A 24 7.56 42.22 2.78
N VAL A 25 8.45 41.73 1.91
CA VAL A 25 8.25 40.51 1.12
C VAL A 25 9.46 39.60 1.34
N MET A 26 9.18 38.33 1.64
CA MET A 26 10.21 37.30 1.78
C MET A 26 9.97 36.15 0.82
N ASN A 27 11.04 35.72 0.13
CA ASN A 27 11.03 34.60 -0.78
C ASN A 27 12.12 33.59 -0.41
N LYS A 28 11.73 32.34 -0.18
CA LYS A 28 12.68 31.25 0.13
C LYS A 28 12.40 30.01 -0.70
N LYS A 29 13.46 29.42 -1.24
CA LYS A 29 13.40 28.14 -1.97
C LYS A 29 14.11 27.06 -1.18
N THR A 30 13.55 25.85 -1.13
CA THR A 30 14.18 24.72 -0.44
C THR A 30 13.93 23.44 -1.23
N LYS A 31 14.99 22.65 -1.44
CA LYS A 31 14.90 21.33 -2.05
C LYS A 31 14.38 20.33 -1.01
N ILE A 32 13.41 19.54 -1.40
CA ILE A 32 12.81 18.48 -0.58
C ILE A 32 12.82 17.16 -1.35
N LEU A 33 12.74 16.05 -0.62
CA LEU A 33 12.52 14.73 -1.19
C LEU A 33 11.06 14.32 -0.95
N ILE A 34 10.34 14.03 -2.02
CA ILE A 34 8.99 13.45 -1.96
C ILE A 34 9.15 11.95 -2.17
N ALA A 35 8.80 11.16 -1.16
CA ALA A 35 8.81 9.70 -1.23
C ALA A 35 7.42 9.18 -1.62
N PRO A 36 7.34 8.03 -2.31
CA PRO A 36 6.08 7.33 -2.52
C PRO A 36 5.42 6.98 -1.18
N PRO A 37 4.08 6.93 -1.10
CA PRO A 37 3.39 6.46 0.09
C PRO A 37 3.81 5.02 0.43
N SER A 38 4.18 4.80 1.69
CA SER A 38 4.52 3.48 2.22
C SER A 38 3.30 2.80 2.80
N PHE A 39 3.18 1.48 2.56
CA PHE A 39 2.08 0.68 3.06
C PHE A 39 2.61 -0.58 3.74
N ILE A 40 1.86 -1.05 4.74
CA ILE A 40 2.06 -2.32 5.41
C ILE A 40 1.04 -3.30 4.82
N HIS A 41 1.50 -4.47 4.38
CA HIS A 41 0.67 -5.53 3.84
C HIS A 41 0.78 -6.77 4.71
N LEU A 42 -0.36 -7.27 5.19
CA LEU A 42 -0.44 -8.47 6.00
C LEU A 42 -1.34 -9.50 5.34
N ILE A 43 -0.86 -10.74 5.29
CA ILE A 43 -1.63 -11.91 4.87
C ILE A 43 -1.73 -12.84 6.08
N GLN A 44 -2.94 -13.28 6.40
CA GLN A 44 -3.17 -14.22 7.49
C GLN A 44 -4.06 -15.36 7.00
N THR A 45 -3.61 -16.59 7.24
CA THR A 45 -4.39 -17.81 7.03
C THR A 45 -5.18 -18.18 8.29
N ASP A 46 -6.23 -18.98 8.15
CA ASP A 46 -6.99 -19.50 9.29
C ASP A 46 -6.18 -20.52 10.12
N LYS A 47 -5.21 -21.20 9.48
CA LYS A 47 -4.35 -22.21 10.12
C LYS A 47 -2.91 -22.13 9.59
N PRO A 48 -1.91 -22.54 10.40
CA PRO A 48 -0.52 -22.64 9.95
C PRO A 48 -0.22 -23.93 9.18
N LEU A 49 -1.02 -24.99 9.35
CA LEU A 49 -0.82 -26.30 8.72
C LEU A 49 -2.15 -26.87 8.22
N TYR A 50 -2.14 -27.37 6.98
CA TYR A 50 -3.30 -27.98 6.31
C TYR A 50 -3.02 -29.44 5.98
N LYS A 51 -4.03 -30.29 6.16
CA LYS A 51 -4.06 -31.65 5.65
C LYS A 51 -4.60 -31.67 4.22
N PRO A 52 -4.28 -32.70 3.42
CA PRO A 52 -4.90 -32.88 2.11
C PRO A 52 -6.44 -32.82 2.19
N GLY A 53 -7.06 -32.09 1.26
CA GLY A 53 -8.51 -31.89 1.20
C GLY A 53 -9.06 -30.82 2.15
N GLN A 54 -8.21 -30.11 2.90
CA GLN A 54 -8.64 -28.96 3.68
C GLN A 54 -8.60 -27.67 2.87
N THR A 55 -9.71 -26.94 2.91
CA THR A 55 -9.80 -25.60 2.34
C THR A 55 -8.97 -24.59 3.14
N VAL A 56 -8.12 -23.84 2.44
CA VAL A 56 -7.37 -22.71 2.97
C VAL A 56 -8.26 -21.48 2.99
N GLN A 57 -8.41 -20.84 4.14
CA GLN A 57 -9.03 -19.52 4.23
C GLN A 57 -7.96 -18.50 4.60
N PHE A 58 -8.00 -17.33 3.96
CA PHE A 58 -7.08 -16.26 4.27
C PHE A 58 -7.71 -14.88 4.12
N ARG A 59 -7.06 -13.90 4.74
CA ARG A 59 -7.40 -12.48 4.66
C ARG A 59 -6.16 -11.67 4.33
N ILE A 60 -6.36 -10.61 3.57
CA ILE A 60 -5.35 -9.61 3.24
C ILE A 60 -5.79 -8.27 3.83
N VAL A 61 -4.88 -7.58 4.50
CA VAL A 61 -5.11 -6.23 5.02
C VAL A 61 -3.97 -5.32 4.61
N SER A 62 -4.33 -4.12 4.11
CA SER A 62 -3.40 -3.03 3.82
C SER A 62 -3.60 -1.90 4.82
N MET A 63 -2.50 -1.35 5.33
CA MET A 63 -2.51 -0.19 6.21
C MET A 63 -1.47 0.83 5.77
N ASP A 64 -1.66 2.09 6.11
CA ASP A 64 -0.61 3.11 6.01
C ASP A 64 0.39 3.01 7.18
N THR A 65 1.37 3.92 7.22
CA THR A 65 2.37 3.97 8.30
C THR A 65 1.80 4.36 9.66
N GLY A 66 0.56 4.86 9.70
CA GLY A 66 -0.19 5.12 10.93
C GLY A 66 -1.04 3.93 11.39
N PHE A 67 -0.90 2.76 10.75
CA PHE A 67 -1.71 1.55 10.98
C PHE A 67 -3.20 1.76 10.70
N ILE A 68 -3.55 2.76 9.89
CA ILE A 68 -4.93 3.00 9.48
C ILE A 68 -5.23 2.10 8.27
N PRO A 69 -6.29 1.28 8.30
CA PRO A 69 -6.67 0.45 7.16
C PRO A 69 -6.91 1.28 5.91
N PHE A 70 -6.29 0.88 4.80
CA PHE A 70 -6.39 1.58 3.52
C PHE A 70 -6.93 0.64 2.44
N ASN A 71 -7.93 1.11 1.67
CA ASN A 71 -8.53 0.32 0.60
C ASN A 71 -7.67 0.31 -0.65
N ARG A 72 -6.71 -0.62 -0.69
CA ARG A 72 -5.91 -0.90 -1.88
C ARG A 72 -6.54 -2.02 -2.69
N VAL A 73 -6.47 -1.88 -4.02
CA VAL A 73 -6.76 -2.98 -4.95
C VAL A 73 -5.44 -3.64 -5.36
N TYR A 74 -5.35 -4.94 -5.14
CA TYR A 74 -4.25 -5.78 -5.62
C TYR A 74 -4.60 -6.32 -7.00
N LYS A 75 -3.74 -6.05 -7.99
CA LYS A 75 -3.93 -6.55 -9.34
C LYS A 75 -3.93 -8.08 -9.40
N THR A 76 -3.05 -8.71 -8.64
CA THR A 76 -2.94 -10.17 -8.58
C THR A 76 -2.62 -10.59 -7.15
N VAL A 77 -3.37 -11.57 -6.66
CA VAL A 77 -3.05 -12.41 -5.50
C VAL A 77 -2.92 -13.83 -6.04
N GLU A 78 -1.84 -14.52 -5.72
CA GLU A 78 -1.62 -15.89 -6.20
C GLU A 78 -1.16 -16.82 -5.08
N LEU A 79 -1.56 -18.08 -5.18
CA LEU A 79 -1.07 -19.16 -4.32
C LEU A 79 -0.13 -20.04 -5.15
N GLN A 80 1.05 -20.31 -4.60
CA GLN A 80 2.04 -21.19 -5.22
C GLN A 80 2.22 -22.46 -4.40
N ASP A 81 2.42 -23.57 -5.11
CA ASP A 81 2.86 -24.83 -4.48
C ASP A 81 4.36 -24.76 -4.08
N PRO A 82 4.91 -25.75 -3.36
CA PRO A 82 6.33 -25.78 -3.01
C PRO A 82 7.29 -25.78 -4.21
N ASN A 83 6.83 -26.18 -5.39
CA ASN A 83 7.60 -26.17 -6.63
C ASN A 83 7.47 -24.84 -7.40
N LYS A 84 6.82 -23.83 -6.80
CA LYS A 84 6.54 -22.49 -7.38
C LYS A 84 5.56 -22.49 -8.55
N ASN A 85 4.77 -23.55 -8.70
CA ASN A 85 3.66 -23.54 -9.65
C ASN A 85 2.51 -22.72 -9.07
N ARG A 86 1.94 -21.81 -9.86
CA ARG A 86 0.73 -21.08 -9.48
C ARG A 86 -0.48 -22.03 -9.51
N ILE A 87 -1.05 -22.30 -8.34
CA ILE A 87 -2.21 -23.20 -8.17
C ILE A 87 -3.53 -22.46 -7.93
N ALA A 88 -3.48 -21.16 -7.58
CA ALA A 88 -4.66 -20.31 -7.49
C ALA A 88 -4.32 -18.86 -7.83
N GLN A 89 -5.32 -18.10 -8.29
CA GLN A 89 -5.18 -16.69 -8.59
C GLN A 89 -6.50 -15.94 -8.37
N TRP A 90 -6.40 -14.76 -7.76
CA TRP A 90 -7.48 -13.78 -7.63
C TRP A 90 -7.03 -12.44 -8.20
N LEU A 91 -7.84 -11.85 -9.07
CA LEU A 91 -7.55 -10.59 -9.75
C LEU A 91 -8.33 -9.43 -9.14
N ASP A 92 -7.73 -8.23 -9.16
CA ASP A 92 -8.35 -6.97 -8.72
C ASP A 92 -9.04 -7.05 -7.34
N GLN A 93 -8.33 -7.57 -6.35
CA GLN A 93 -8.86 -7.83 -5.00
C GLN A 93 -8.69 -6.62 -4.07
N SER A 94 -9.76 -6.21 -3.38
CA SER A 94 -9.72 -5.11 -2.41
C SER A 94 -9.30 -5.55 -1.00
N ALA A 95 -8.40 -4.80 -0.38
CA ALA A 95 -7.81 -5.14 0.92
C ALA A 95 -8.70 -4.85 2.17
N LEU A 96 -9.89 -4.28 2.00
CA LEU A 96 -10.81 -3.98 3.11
C LEU A 96 -11.75 -5.15 3.43
N HIS A 97 -11.25 -6.34 3.81
CA HIS A 97 -12.04 -7.56 4.16
C HIS A 97 -12.28 -8.57 3.03
N SER A 98 -11.32 -8.80 2.13
CA SER A 98 -11.40 -9.97 1.24
C SER A 98 -11.15 -11.27 2.05
N SER A 99 -12.21 -12.00 2.39
CA SER A 99 -12.10 -13.41 2.81
C SER A 99 -12.05 -14.28 1.57
N GLN A 100 -10.89 -14.86 1.30
CA GLN A 100 -10.67 -15.72 0.13
C GLN A 100 -10.49 -17.17 0.57
N ARG A 101 -10.88 -18.09 -0.31
CA ARG A 101 -10.88 -19.53 -0.06
C ARG A 101 -10.24 -20.27 -1.23
N TYR A 102 -9.43 -21.27 -0.92
CA TYR A 102 -8.90 -22.22 -1.88
C TYR A 102 -9.21 -23.65 -1.39
N PRO A 103 -9.92 -24.47 -2.18
CA PRO A 103 -10.37 -25.81 -1.78
C PRO A 103 -9.23 -26.80 -1.58
#